data_AF-A0A3C0PNP6-F1
#
_entry.id   AF-A0A3C0PNP6-F1
#
_cell.length_a   1.000
_cell.length_b   1.000
_cell.length_c   1.000
_cell.angle_alpha   90.00
_cell.angle_beta   90.00
_cell.angle_gamma   90.00
#
_symmetry.space_group_name_H-M   'P 1'
#
loop_
_entity.id
_entity.type
_entity.pdbx_description
1 polymer ?
#
loop_
_entity_poly.entity_id
_entity_poly.type
_entity_poly.pdbx_seq_one_letter_code
_entity_poly.pdbx_strand_id
1 'polypeptide(L)'
;MMSTQQRGRGSKYTDDFKWQLIAESSVDGVSVPMVAQRHSVPDNRIYAWRSDGRFQPVILNVNEGGAPVSSVAITVLCLMVVLGCEWMGLIDIVNMLSIAGQNFLLLYCVAALALLKLSNKVFDRAASIVTVGIVVALIIVEGTTLMYPLVITLLGFAIGARQHTKERAQS
;
A
#
# COMPACT_ATOMS: atom_id res chain seq x y z
N MET A 1 -17.07 8.90 52.99
CA MET A 1 -16.29 8.66 51.77
C MET A 1 -16.69 7.30 51.22
N MET A 2 -17.39 7.27 50.08
CA MET A 2 -17.99 6.06 49.51
C MET A 2 -17.26 5.79 48.20
N SER A 3 -16.33 4.83 48.19
CA SER A 3 -15.61 4.41 46.99
C SER A 3 -16.56 3.58 46.13
N THR A 4 -16.97 4.12 44.98
CA THR A 4 -17.66 3.37 43.93
C THR A 4 -16.70 2.34 43.34
N GLN A 5 -16.80 1.11 43.85
CA GLN A 5 -16.12 -0.06 43.34
C GLN A 5 -16.71 -0.37 41.95
N GLN A 6 -16.06 0.10 40.88
CA GLN A 6 -16.39 -0.22 39.50
C GLN A 6 -16.20 -1.73 39.30
N ARG A 7 -17.30 -2.48 39.44
CA ARG A 7 -17.40 -3.88 39.03
C ARG A 7 -17.03 -3.98 37.55
N GLY A 8 -15.96 -4.71 37.26
CA GLY A 8 -15.51 -5.07 35.92
C GLY A 8 -16.66 -5.69 35.13
N ARG A 9 -17.28 -4.90 34.27
CA ARG A 9 -18.23 -5.36 33.27
C ARG A 9 -17.41 -6.03 32.19
N GLY A 10 -17.27 -7.35 32.29
CA GLY A 10 -16.63 -8.16 31.26
C GLY A 10 -17.15 -7.74 29.89
N SER A 11 -16.24 -7.47 28.96
CA SER A 11 -16.57 -7.16 27.56
C SER A 11 -17.51 -8.25 27.04
N LYS A 12 -18.71 -7.88 26.56
CA LYS A 12 -19.71 -8.79 25.98
C LYS A 12 -19.14 -9.70 24.88
N TYR A 13 -18.02 -9.28 24.29
CA TYR A 13 -17.34 -9.94 23.18
C TYR A 13 -15.91 -10.30 23.59
N THR A 14 -15.49 -11.54 23.31
CA THR A 14 -14.11 -12.00 23.49
C THR A 14 -13.20 -11.32 22.46
N ASP A 15 -11.90 -11.22 22.76
CA ASP A 15 -10.96 -10.58 21.85
C ASP A 15 -10.77 -11.40 20.57
N ASP A 16 -10.84 -12.73 20.64
CA ASP A 16 -10.82 -13.61 19.45
C ASP A 16 -12.00 -13.32 18.51
N PHE A 17 -13.19 -13.10 19.07
CA PHE A 17 -14.36 -12.74 18.28
C PHE A 17 -14.21 -11.37 17.62
N LYS A 18 -13.62 -10.39 18.32
CA LYS A 18 -13.33 -9.07 17.72
C LYS A 18 -12.32 -9.18 16.59
N TRP A 19 -11.27 -9.98 16.76
CA TRP A 19 -10.29 -10.28 15.71
C TRP A 19 -10.94 -10.89 14.48
N GLN A 20 -11.83 -11.87 14.67
CA GLN A 20 -12.57 -12.49 13.58
C GLN A 20 -13.40 -11.47 12.80
N LEU A 21 -14.15 -10.61 13.47
CA LEU A 21 -15.00 -9.59 12.79
C LEU A 21 -14.17 -8.53 12.06
N ILE A 22 -13.02 -8.13 12.61
CA ILE A 22 -12.12 -7.18 11.94
C ILE A 22 -11.52 -7.82 10.69
N ALA A 23 -11.07 -9.07 10.78
CA ALA A 23 -10.52 -9.80 9.65
C ALA A 23 -11.57 -9.98 8.53
N GLU A 24 -12.78 -10.43 8.87
CA GLU A 24 -13.87 -10.66 7.92
C GLU A 24 -14.32 -9.36 7.24
N SER A 25 -14.41 -8.26 7.98
CA SER A 25 -14.77 -6.96 7.41
C SER A 25 -13.68 -6.35 6.52
N SER A 26 -12.42 -6.80 6.64
CA SER A 26 -11.27 -6.27 5.89
C SER A 26 -11.04 -6.99 4.55
N VAL A 27 -11.87 -7.98 4.22
CA VAL A 27 -11.83 -8.68 2.93
C VAL A 27 -12.40 -7.78 1.82
N ASP A 28 -11.77 -7.78 0.66
CA ASP A 28 -12.22 -7.01 -0.50
C ASP A 28 -13.68 -7.32 -0.86
N GLY A 29 -14.47 -6.27 -1.11
CA GLY A 29 -15.90 -6.39 -1.42
C GLY A 29 -16.81 -6.61 -0.20
N VAL A 30 -16.27 -6.74 1.01
CA VAL A 30 -17.06 -6.87 2.25
C VAL A 30 -17.15 -5.54 2.98
N SER A 31 -18.37 -5.07 3.26
CA SER A 31 -18.58 -3.83 4.03
C SER A 31 -18.84 -4.12 5.51
N VAL A 32 -18.47 -3.16 6.38
CA VAL A 32 -18.72 -3.26 7.83
C VAL A 32 -20.20 -3.50 8.17
N PRO A 33 -21.18 -2.82 7.54
CA PRO A 33 -22.60 -3.09 7.79
C PRO A 33 -23.03 -4.53 7.44
N MET A 34 -22.45 -5.14 6.40
CA MET A 34 -22.75 -6.53 6.04
C MET A 34 -22.29 -7.51 7.11
N VAL A 35 -21.09 -7.30 7.66
CA VAL A 35 -20.54 -8.15 8.74
C VAL A 35 -21.30 -7.92 10.05
N ALA A 36 -21.62 -6.67 10.36
CA ALA A 36 -22.43 -6.28 11.50
C ALA A 36 -23.81 -6.96 11.49
N GLN A 37 -24.50 -6.92 10.35
CA GLN A 37 -25.78 -7.58 10.16
C GLN A 37 -25.68 -9.10 10.31
N ARG A 38 -24.66 -9.73 9.71
CA ARG A 38 -24.43 -11.18 9.79
C ARG A 38 -24.23 -11.67 11.23
N HIS A 39 -23.48 -10.92 12.04
CA HIS A 39 -23.14 -11.30 13.41
C HIS A 39 -24.04 -10.67 14.47
N SER A 40 -25.07 -9.92 14.08
CA SER A 40 -25.94 -9.15 14.98
C SER A 40 -25.16 -8.24 15.95
N VAL A 41 -24.06 -7.67 15.47
CA VAL A 41 -23.20 -6.73 16.20
C VAL A 41 -23.46 -5.33 15.66
N PRO A 42 -23.63 -4.30 16.50
CA PRO A 42 -23.76 -2.92 16.02
C PRO A 42 -22.53 -2.46 15.20
N ASP A 43 -22.75 -1.84 14.05
CA ASP A 43 -21.70 -1.36 13.13
C ASP A 43 -20.64 -0.50 13.86
N ASN A 44 -21.11 0.39 14.74
CA ASN A 44 -20.25 1.28 15.53
C ASN A 44 -19.24 0.52 16.42
N ARG A 45 -19.52 -0.73 16.81
CA ARG A 45 -18.59 -1.57 17.57
C ARG A 45 -17.46 -2.08 16.70
N ILE A 46 -17.76 -2.50 15.48
CA ILE A 46 -16.74 -2.97 14.53
C ILE A 46 -15.81 -1.80 14.17
N TYR A 47 -16.36 -0.61 13.93
CA TYR A 47 -15.55 0.59 13.71
C TYR A 47 -14.68 0.93 14.93
N ALA A 48 -15.23 0.88 16.15
CA ALA A 48 -14.47 1.13 17.37
C ALA A 48 -13.33 0.12 17.57
N TRP A 49 -13.53 -1.15 17.22
CA TRP A 49 -12.47 -2.16 17.31
C TRP A 49 -11.42 -2.03 16.20
N ARG A 50 -11.79 -1.60 14.99
CA ARG A 50 -10.81 -1.27 13.93
C ARG A 50 -9.89 -0.11 14.31
N SER A 51 -10.43 0.87 15.03
CA SER A 51 -9.63 1.99 15.56
C SER A 51 -8.84 1.65 16.82
N ASP A 52 -9.10 0.51 17.46
CA ASP A 52 -8.40 0.08 18.66
C ASP A 52 -7.04 -0.52 18.26
N GLY A 53 -5.95 0.10 18.73
CA GLY A 53 -4.58 -0.28 18.37
C GLY A 53 -4.22 -1.73 18.70
N ARG A 54 -4.95 -2.38 19.63
CA ARG A 54 -4.75 -3.82 19.94
C ARG A 54 -5.16 -4.76 18.81
N PHE A 55 -6.05 -4.32 17.93
CA PHE A 55 -6.56 -5.11 16.81
C PHE A 55 -6.11 -4.60 15.44
N GLN A 56 -5.24 -3.59 15.42
CA GLN A 56 -4.57 -3.19 14.19
C GLN A 56 -3.47 -4.20 13.87
N PRO A 57 -3.27 -4.56 12.59
CA PRO A 57 -2.15 -5.39 12.20
C PRO A 57 -0.85 -4.73 12.69
N VAL A 58 0.01 -5.53 13.33
CA VAL A 58 1.28 -5.14 13.98
C VAL A 58 2.18 -4.27 13.08
N ILE A 59 1.94 -4.29 11.78
CA ILE A 59 2.69 -3.57 10.75
C ILE A 59 2.47 -2.04 10.84
N LEU A 60 1.37 -1.57 11.44
CA LEU A 60 1.05 -0.14 11.52
C LEU A 60 0.74 0.25 12.95
N ASN A 61 1.75 0.22 13.84
CA ASN A 61 1.62 0.87 15.14
C ASN A 61 1.57 2.38 14.90
N VAL A 62 0.36 2.93 14.97
CA VAL A 62 0.09 4.34 14.87
C VAL A 62 0.12 4.92 16.29
N ASN A 63 1.00 5.89 16.55
CA ASN A 63 1.07 6.56 17.84
C ASN A 63 -0.24 7.34 18.12
N GLU A 64 -0.47 7.77 19.35
CA GLU A 64 -1.65 8.54 19.79
C GLU A 64 -1.93 9.79 18.93
N GLY A 65 -0.89 10.34 18.27
CA GLY A 65 -0.99 11.44 17.30
C GLY A 65 -1.29 11.04 15.86
N GLY A 66 -1.64 9.78 15.56
CA GLY A 66 -1.93 9.33 14.19
C GLY A 66 -0.69 9.03 13.32
N ALA A 67 0.52 9.08 13.88
CA ALA A 67 1.76 8.86 13.14
C ALA A 67 2.18 7.38 13.10
N PRO A 68 2.51 6.80 11.92
CA PRO A 68 2.89 5.38 11.79
C PRO A 68 4.36 5.15 12.19
N VAL A 69 4.63 5.16 13.49
CA VAL A 69 6.00 5.08 14.04
C VAL A 69 6.70 3.78 13.64
N SER A 70 6.00 2.65 13.64
CA SER A 70 6.60 1.37 13.22
C SER A 70 7.05 1.37 11.77
N SER A 71 6.26 1.95 10.85
CA SER A 71 6.63 2.03 9.44
C SER A 71 7.88 2.90 9.24
N VAL A 72 7.96 4.02 9.98
CA VAL A 72 9.15 4.88 9.96
C VAL A 72 10.36 4.13 10.52
N ALA A 73 10.22 3.45 11.66
CA ALA A 73 11.30 2.70 12.28
C ALA A 73 11.82 1.58 11.36
N ILE A 74 10.93 0.84 10.71
CA ILE A 74 11.29 -0.19 9.72
C ILE A 74 12.03 0.44 8.53
N THR A 75 11.54 1.57 8.02
CA THR A 75 12.20 2.28 6.92
C THR A 75 13.62 2.72 7.30
N VAL A 76 13.78 3.31 8.49
CA VAL A 76 15.09 3.72 9.01
C VAL A 76 16.01 2.51 9.18
N LEU A 77 15.50 1.40 9.74
CA LEU A 77 16.27 0.18 9.90
C LEU A 77 16.76 -0.37 8.55
N CYS A 78 15.89 -0.43 7.55
CA CYS A 78 16.26 -0.87 6.20
C CYS A 78 17.35 0.03 5.59
N LEU A 79 17.23 1.35 5.73
CA LEU A 79 18.25 2.30 5.24
C LEU A 79 19.59 2.10 5.97
N MET A 80 19.56 1.90 7.29
CA MET A 80 20.78 1.63 8.07
C MET A 80 21.47 0.34 7.64
N VAL A 81 20.72 -0.72 7.30
CA VAL A 81 21.28 -1.96 6.76
C VAL A 81 21.96 -1.72 5.41
N VAL A 82 21.32 -0.97 4.50
CA VAL A 82 21.89 -0.65 3.19
C VAL A 82 23.21 0.12 3.34
N LEU A 83 23.23 1.14 4.21
CA LEU A 83 24.44 1.92 4.52
C LEU A 83 25.54 1.05 5.14
N GLY A 84 25.18 0.12 6.04
CA GLY A 84 26.12 -0.84 6.61
C GLY A 84 26.73 -1.77 5.55
N CYS A 85 25.92 -2.25 4.61
CA CYS A 85 26.38 -3.08 3.49
C CYS A 85 27.30 -2.31 2.54
N GLU A 86 27.03 -1.03 2.25
CA GLU A 86 27.92 -0.17 1.47
C GLU A 86 29.26 0.01 2.19
N TRP A 87 29.23 0.29 3.49
CA TRP A 87 30.45 0.45 4.28
C TRP A 87 31.32 -0.81 4.29
N MET A 88 30.70 -1.98 4.23
CA MET A 88 31.39 -3.28 4.07
C MET A 88 31.84 -3.58 2.62
N GLY A 89 31.53 -2.71 1.66
CA GLY A 89 31.82 -2.89 0.24
C GLY A 89 30.99 -3.99 -0.43
N LEU A 90 29.90 -4.43 0.19
CA LEU A 90 29.02 -5.48 -0.36
C LEU A 90 28.10 -4.95 -1.45
N ILE A 91 27.77 -3.66 -1.42
CA ILE A 91 26.83 -3.01 -2.32
C ILE A 91 27.39 -1.65 -2.74
N ASP A 92 27.21 -1.30 -4.00
CA ASP A 92 27.50 0.05 -4.52
C ASP A 92 26.21 0.88 -4.54
N ILE A 93 26.12 1.89 -3.67
CA ILE A 93 24.94 2.77 -3.58
C ILE A 93 24.72 3.52 -4.88
N VAL A 94 25.75 3.87 -5.64
CA VAL A 94 25.59 4.59 -6.91
C VAL A 94 24.84 3.73 -7.91
N ASN A 95 25.21 2.45 -8.01
CA ASN A 95 24.52 1.49 -8.88
C ASN A 95 23.10 1.19 -8.38
N MET A 96 22.91 1.05 -7.06
CA MET A 96 21.56 0.87 -6.50
C MET A 96 20.65 2.08 -6.75
N LEU A 97 21.17 3.30 -6.58
CA LEU A 97 20.43 4.53 -6.80
C LEU A 97 20.07 4.70 -8.29
N SER A 98 20.99 4.33 -9.19
CA SER A 98 20.72 4.28 -10.63
C SER A 98 19.57 3.31 -10.94
N ILE A 99 19.61 2.08 -10.42
CA ILE A 99 18.53 1.08 -10.60
C ILE A 99 17.21 1.57 -9.99
N ALA A 100 17.24 2.19 -8.80
CA ALA A 100 16.06 2.74 -8.15
C ALA A 100 15.45 3.89 -8.96
N GLY A 101 16.28 4.77 -9.52
CA GLY A 101 15.85 5.87 -10.39
C GLY A 101 15.10 5.36 -11.62
N GLN A 102 15.56 4.26 -12.23
CA GLN A 102 14.90 3.62 -13.37
C GLN A 102 13.50 3.11 -13.02
N ASN A 103 13.29 2.60 -11.81
CA ASN A 103 11.95 2.18 -11.36
C ASN A 103 10.98 3.38 -11.28
N PHE A 104 11.43 4.52 -10.76
CA PHE A 104 10.60 5.74 -10.73
C PHE A 104 10.27 6.24 -12.12
N LEU A 105 11.25 6.23 -13.02
CA LEU A 105 11.08 6.67 -14.40
C LEU A 105 9.98 5.87 -15.14
N LEU A 106 9.91 4.56 -14.90
CA LEU A 106 8.82 3.74 -15.42
C LEU A 106 7.46 4.02 -14.77
N LEU A 107 7.40 4.22 -13.45
CA LEU A 107 6.15 4.60 -12.79
C LEU A 107 5.59 5.91 -13.37
N TYR A 108 6.45 6.89 -13.62
CA TYR A 108 6.05 8.14 -14.27
C TYR A 108 5.57 7.92 -15.71
N CYS A 109 6.22 7.03 -16.48
CA CYS A 109 5.77 6.67 -17.82
C CYS A 109 4.36 6.06 -17.80
N VAL A 110 4.13 5.06 -16.95
CA VAL A 110 2.84 4.37 -16.84
C VAL A 110 1.75 5.33 -16.38
N ALA A 111 2.05 6.19 -15.40
CA ALA A 111 1.12 7.23 -14.94
C ALA A 111 0.79 8.24 -16.04
N ALA A 112 1.78 8.68 -16.82
CA ALA A 112 1.58 9.59 -17.95
C ALA A 112 0.77 8.94 -19.08
N LEU A 113 1.01 7.65 -19.39
CA LEU A 113 0.20 6.90 -20.35
C LEU A 113 -1.25 6.72 -19.87
N ALA A 114 -1.44 6.45 -18.58
CA ALA A 114 -2.77 6.39 -17.99
C ALA A 114 -3.48 7.74 -18.08
N LEU A 115 -2.80 8.84 -17.74
CA LEU A 115 -3.34 10.20 -17.86
C LEU A 115 -3.68 10.56 -19.31
N LEU A 116 -2.84 10.18 -20.27
CA LEU A 116 -3.08 10.37 -21.69
C LEU A 116 -4.33 9.63 -22.18
N LYS A 117 -4.56 8.42 -21.67
CA LYS A 117 -5.75 7.60 -21.98
C LYS A 117 -7.02 8.14 -21.33
N LEU A 118 -6.92 8.66 -20.10
CA LEU A 118 -8.09 9.02 -19.29
C LEU A 118 -8.51 10.49 -19.45
N SER A 119 -7.59 11.40 -19.79
CA SER A 119 -7.89 12.83 -19.85
C SER A 119 -8.44 13.28 -21.20
N ASN A 120 -9.50 14.09 -21.11
CA ASN A 120 -10.11 14.80 -22.24
C ASN A 120 -9.61 16.25 -22.37
N LYS A 121 -8.86 16.75 -21.38
CA LYS A 121 -8.32 18.12 -21.42
C LYS A 121 -7.05 18.16 -22.24
N VAL A 122 -6.97 19.13 -23.16
CA VAL A 122 -5.82 19.28 -24.06
C VAL A 122 -4.52 19.52 -23.28
N PHE A 123 -4.57 20.28 -22.18
CA PHE A 123 -3.40 20.56 -21.35
C PHE A 123 -2.84 19.30 -20.68
N ASP A 124 -3.69 18.47 -20.08
CA ASP A 124 -3.28 17.22 -19.44
C ASP A 124 -2.68 16.24 -20.45
N ARG A 125 -3.25 16.17 -21.66
CA ARG A 125 -2.73 15.32 -22.75
C ARG A 125 -1.37 15.83 -23.24
N ALA A 126 -1.21 17.14 -23.41
CA ALA A 126 0.08 17.73 -23.78
C ALA A 126 1.15 17.46 -22.73
N ALA A 127 0.85 17.67 -21.44
CA ALA A 127 1.76 17.37 -20.34
C ALA A 127 2.13 15.88 -20.29
N SER A 128 1.17 14.98 -20.55
CA SER A 128 1.40 13.54 -20.62
C SER A 128 2.32 13.16 -21.78
N ILE A 129 2.11 13.73 -22.97
CA ILE A 129 2.95 13.48 -24.15
C ILE A 129 4.39 13.96 -23.89
N VAL A 130 4.56 15.16 -23.33
CA VAL A 130 5.89 15.67 -22.97
C VAL A 130 6.57 14.76 -21.96
N THR A 131 5.85 14.33 -20.92
CA THR A 131 6.39 13.41 -19.89
C THR A 131 6.82 12.08 -20.50
N VAL A 132 5.97 11.45 -21.31
CA VAL A 132 6.31 10.20 -22.02
C VAL A 132 7.50 10.41 -22.94
N GLY A 133 7.56 11.53 -23.67
CA GLY A 133 8.69 11.86 -24.54
C GLY A 133 10.01 11.97 -23.79
N ILE A 134 10.03 12.67 -22.65
CA ILE A 134 11.22 12.79 -21.79
C ILE A 134 11.65 11.42 -21.28
N VAL A 135 10.72 10.62 -20.77
CA VAL A 135 11.00 9.26 -20.28
C VAL A 135 11.59 8.39 -21.39
N VAL A 136 10.98 8.37 -22.58
CA VAL A 136 11.48 7.58 -23.72
C VAL A 136 12.87 8.06 -24.15
N ALA A 137 13.13 9.37 -24.18
CA ALA A 137 14.45 9.90 -24.51
C ALA A 137 15.51 9.47 -23.48
N LEU A 138 15.20 9.55 -22.18
CA LEU A 138 16.08 9.07 -21.11
C LEU A 138 16.33 7.56 -21.21
N ILE A 139 15.31 6.78 -21.55
CA ILE A 139 15.44 5.33 -21.77
C ILE A 139 16.42 5.03 -22.92
N ILE A 140 16.33 5.76 -24.02
CA ILE A 140 17.22 5.60 -25.17
C ILE A 140 18.67 5.97 -24.80
N VAL A 141 18.85 7.03 -23.99
CA VAL A 141 20.17 7.51 -23.57
C VAL A 141 20.84 6.55 -22.57
N GLU A 142 20.09 5.97 -21.62
CA GLU A 142 20.64 5.07 -20.60
C GLU A 142 20.90 3.63 -21.09
N GLY A 143 20.25 3.17 -22.16
CA GLY A 143 20.59 1.90 -22.84
C GLY A 143 20.08 0.61 -22.16
N THR A 144 20.90 -0.45 -22.15
CA THR A 144 20.50 -1.85 -21.87
C THR A 144 20.13 -2.15 -20.42
N THR A 145 20.36 -1.24 -19.49
CA THR A 145 20.04 -1.38 -18.06
C THR A 145 18.52 -1.41 -17.79
N LEU A 146 17.72 -0.99 -18.77
CA LEU A 146 16.25 -0.88 -18.68
C LEU A 146 15.48 -2.18 -18.95
N MET A 147 16.17 -3.29 -19.20
CA MET A 147 15.52 -4.58 -19.41
C MET A 147 14.74 -5.06 -18.17
N TYR A 148 15.32 -4.92 -16.96
CA TYR A 148 14.66 -5.36 -15.73
C TYR A 148 13.36 -4.58 -15.43
N PRO A 149 13.36 -3.23 -15.45
CA PRO A 149 12.14 -2.46 -15.20
C PRO A 149 11.03 -2.76 -16.22
N LEU A 150 11.40 -2.97 -17.50
CA LEU A 150 10.45 -3.31 -18.56
C LEU A 150 9.81 -4.68 -18.33
N VAL A 151 10.60 -5.70 -17.94
CA VAL A 151 10.09 -7.03 -17.60
C VAL A 151 9.12 -6.96 -16.41
N ILE A 152 9.45 -6.20 -15.35
CA ILE A 152 8.54 -6.02 -14.21
C ILE A 152 7.24 -5.34 -14.63
N THR A 153 7.32 -4.33 -15.48
CA THR A 153 6.12 -3.60 -15.93
C THR A 153 5.21 -4.49 -16.77
N LEU A 154 5.78 -5.32 -17.66
CA LEU A 154 5.03 -6.31 -18.42
C LEU A 154 4.40 -7.38 -17.52
N LEU A 155 5.13 -7.87 -16.50
CA LEU A 155 4.59 -8.80 -15.52
C LEU A 155 3.44 -8.19 -14.73
N GLY A 156 3.59 -6.96 -14.25
CA GLY A 156 2.54 -6.21 -13.55
C GLY A 156 1.29 -6.06 -14.42
N PHE A 157 1.47 -5.69 -15.69
CA PHE A 157 0.37 -5.61 -16.64
C PHE A 157 -0.32 -6.97 -16.88
N ALA A 158 0.45 -8.04 -17.04
CA ALA A 158 -0.10 -9.39 -17.23
C ALA A 158 -0.90 -9.87 -16.01
N ILE A 159 -0.43 -9.59 -14.79
CA ILE A 159 -1.13 -9.92 -13.55
C ILE A 159 -2.43 -9.10 -13.45
N GLY A 160 -2.37 -7.79 -13.69
CA GLY A 160 -3.55 -6.92 -13.67
C GLY A 160 -4.60 -7.31 -14.70
N ALA A 161 -4.18 -7.66 -15.93
CA ALA A 161 -5.08 -8.13 -16.98
C ALA A 161 -5.82 -9.44 -16.60
N ARG A 162 -5.13 -10.35 -15.91
CA ARG A 162 -5.73 -11.60 -15.41
C ARG A 162 -6.76 -11.36 -14.31
N GLN A 163 -6.52 -10.40 -13.41
CA GLN A 163 -7.49 -10.04 -12.37
C GLN A 163 -8.78 -9.48 -12.97
N HIS A 164 -8.67 -8.57 -13.93
CA HIS A 164 -9.83 -7.98 -14.61
C HIS A 164 -10.68 -9.00 -15.37
N THR A 165 -10.07 -10.08 -15.88
CA THR A 165 -10.78 -11.15 -16.59
C THR A 165 -11.54 -12.06 -15.62
N LYS A 166 -11.00 -12.29 -14.41
CA LYS A 166 -11.68 -13.07 -13.36
C LYS A 166 -12.93 -12.37 -12.83
N GLU A 167 -12.87 -11.06 -12.64
CA GLU A 167 -14.02 -10.28 -12.17
C GLU A 167 -15.19 -10.30 -13.17
N ARG A 168 -14.91 -10.23 -14.47
CA ARG A 168 -15.93 -10.31 -15.53
C ARG A 168 -16.56 -11.70 -15.71
N ALA A 169 -15.87 -12.75 -15.26
CA ALA A 169 -16.41 -14.11 -15.31
C ALA A 169 -17.31 -14.43 -14.11
N GLN A 170 -17.33 -13.56 -13.09
CA GLN A 170 -18.14 -13.71 -11.87
C GLN A 170 -19.34 -12.75 -11.82
N SER A 171 -19.45 -11.80 -12.76
CA SER A 171 -20.60 -10.91 -12.96
C SER A 171 -21.57 -11.47 -13.99
#